data_AF-A0AAU9BQP0-F1
#
_entry.id   AF-A0AAU9BQP0-F1
#
_cell.length_a   1.000
_cell.length_b   1.000
_cell.length_c   1.000
_cell.angle_alpha   90.00
_cell.angle_beta   90.00
_cell.angle_gamma   90.00
#
_symmetry.space_group_name_H-M   'P 1'
#
loop_
_entity.id
_entity.type
_entity.pdbx_description
1 polymer ?
#
loop_
_entity_poly.entity_id
_entity_poly.type
_entity_poly.pdbx_seq_one_letter_code
_entity_poly.pdbx_strand_id
1 'polypeptide(L)'
;MEAKIVQDADRLEALGAIGLARVFAVSGALGVPLFDADDPFADARSLDDRAFALDHFQTKLLRLPDTMQTEMGRELARHNADFLIQFMAKLSAELHGDCLGLDSQVLSRFRRSLRN
;
A
#
# COMPACT_ATOMS: atom_id res chain seq x y z
N MET A 1 -19.55 2.80 20.30
CA MET A 1 -18.14 3.26 20.31
C MET A 1 -17.21 2.07 20.10
N GLU A 2 -17.38 0.98 20.86
CA GLU A 2 -16.60 -0.26 20.73
C GLU A 2 -16.55 -0.83 19.31
N ALA A 3 -17.70 -0.91 18.60
CA ALA A 3 -17.74 -1.39 17.22
C ALA A 3 -16.85 -0.59 16.25
N LYS A 4 -16.69 0.72 16.46
CA LYS A 4 -15.81 1.58 15.66
C LYS A 4 -14.33 1.27 15.93
N ILE A 5 -13.99 1.01 17.20
CA ILE A 5 -12.63 0.67 17.63
C ILE A 5 -12.23 -0.70 17.07
N VAL A 6 -13.11 -1.70 17.17
CA VAL A 6 -12.87 -3.05 16.63
C VAL A 6 -12.69 -3.00 15.10
N GLN A 7 -13.52 -2.22 14.41
CA GLN A 7 -13.40 -2.04 12.96
C GLN A 7 -12.07 -1.37 12.56
N ASP A 8 -11.64 -0.34 13.28
CA ASP A 8 -10.37 0.33 12.99
C ASP A 8 -9.18 -0.62 13.26
N ALA A 9 -9.24 -1.39 14.35
CA ALA A 9 -8.21 -2.38 14.67
C ALA A 9 -8.06 -3.44 13.57
N ASP A 10 -9.17 -4.03 13.09
CA ASP A 10 -9.15 -5.00 11.96
C ASP A 10 -8.55 -4.39 10.68
N ARG A 11 -8.89 -3.13 10.38
CA ARG A 11 -8.36 -2.43 9.20
C ARG A 11 -6.89 -2.09 9.33
N LEU A 12 -6.41 -1.80 10.54
CA LEU A 12 -5.00 -1.51 10.79
C LEU A 12 -4.11 -2.72 10.51
N GLU A 13 -4.60 -3.95 10.72
CA GLU A 13 -3.86 -5.18 10.37
C GLU A 13 -3.59 -5.33 8.87
N ALA A 14 -4.39 -4.68 8.03
CA ALA A 14 -4.16 -4.66 6.58
C ALA A 14 -3.04 -3.70 6.15
N LEU A 15 -2.49 -2.90 7.07
CA LEU A 15 -1.45 -1.90 6.79
C LEU A 15 -0.12 -2.25 7.48
N GLY A 16 0.92 -1.47 7.20
CA GLY A 16 2.23 -1.61 7.83
C GLY A 16 2.95 -2.90 7.42
N ALA A 17 3.91 -3.34 8.23
CA ALA A 17 4.75 -4.50 7.92
C ALA A 17 3.95 -5.82 7.82
N ILE A 18 2.97 -6.02 8.71
CA ILE A 18 2.11 -7.22 8.68
C ILE A 18 1.22 -7.19 7.43
N GLY A 19 0.61 -6.04 7.13
CA GLY A 19 -0.19 -5.86 5.92
C GLY A 19 0.59 -6.17 4.64
N LEU A 20 1.82 -5.64 4.54
CA LEU A 20 2.74 -5.91 3.44
C LEU A 20 3.01 -7.41 3.26
N ALA A 21 3.41 -8.08 4.34
CA ALA A 21 3.68 -9.52 4.31
C ALA A 21 2.43 -10.33 3.91
N ARG A 22 1.26 -9.94 4.42
CA ARG A 22 -0.01 -10.61 4.12
C ARG A 22 -0.38 -10.48 2.64
N VAL A 23 -0.21 -9.32 2.03
CA VAL A 23 -0.49 -9.14 0.60
C VAL A 23 0.33 -10.12 -0.22
N PHE A 24 1.64 -10.20 -0.01
CA PHE A 24 2.49 -11.09 -0.79
C PHE A 24 2.28 -12.57 -0.50
N ALA A 25 2.00 -12.94 0.76
CA ALA A 25 1.66 -14.31 1.10
C ALA A 25 0.36 -14.77 0.39
N VAL A 26 -0.66 -13.92 0.37
CA VAL A 26 -1.93 -14.20 -0.30
C VAL A 26 -1.75 -14.23 -1.82
N SER A 27 -1.06 -13.25 -2.41
CA SER A 27 -0.77 -13.23 -3.85
C SER A 27 0.01 -14.46 -4.30
N GLY A 28 1.02 -14.87 -3.53
CA GLY A 28 1.77 -16.10 -3.79
C GLY A 28 0.90 -17.36 -3.74
N ALA A 29 0.01 -17.46 -2.73
CA ALA A 29 -0.93 -18.58 -2.63
C ALA A 29 -1.96 -18.61 -3.78
N LEU A 30 -2.32 -17.44 -4.34
CA LEU A 30 -3.24 -17.31 -5.46
C LEU A 30 -2.57 -17.37 -6.83
N GLY A 31 -1.23 -17.45 -6.89
CA GLY A 31 -0.47 -17.39 -8.14
C GLY A 31 -0.55 -16.03 -8.85
N VAL A 32 -0.85 -14.97 -8.12
CA VAL A 32 -0.96 -13.60 -8.63
C VAL A 32 0.44 -12.97 -8.64
N PRO A 33 0.92 -12.47 -9.79
CA PRO A 33 2.18 -11.73 -9.87
C PRO A 33 2.24 -10.54 -8.91
N LEU A 34 3.46 -10.19 -8.47
CA LEU A 34 3.66 -9.07 -7.55
C LEU A 34 3.28 -7.73 -8.20
N PHE A 35 3.70 -7.52 -9.44
CA PHE A 35 3.45 -6.31 -10.22
C PHE A 35 3.62 -6.63 -11.71
N ASP A 36 3.13 -5.73 -12.56
CA ASP A 36 3.39 -5.78 -13.99
C ASP A 36 4.84 -5.37 -14.28
N ALA A 37 5.54 -6.13 -15.12
CA ALA A 37 6.97 -5.95 -15.36
C ALA A 37 7.29 -4.66 -16.13
N ASP A 38 6.37 -4.21 -16.99
CA ASP A 38 6.55 -3.01 -17.82
C ASP A 38 5.90 -1.79 -17.16
N ASP A 39 4.83 -1.98 -16.37
CA ASP A 39 4.10 -0.91 -15.67
C ASP A 39 3.72 -1.28 -14.23
N PRO A 40 4.69 -1.31 -13.28
CA PRO A 40 4.46 -1.71 -11.90
C PRO A 40 3.41 -0.87 -11.16
N PHE A 41 3.27 0.40 -11.53
CA PHE A 41 2.39 1.36 -10.85
C PHE A 41 1.10 1.68 -11.60
N ALA A 42 0.84 1.02 -12.73
CA ALA A 42 -0.36 1.20 -13.57
C ALA A 42 -0.53 2.64 -14.08
N ASP A 43 0.53 3.21 -14.65
CA ASP A 43 0.52 4.55 -15.23
C ASP A 43 -0.07 4.61 -16.65
N ALA A 44 0.10 3.54 -17.42
CA ALA A 44 -0.40 3.40 -18.78
C ALA A 44 -1.61 2.44 -18.88
N ARG A 45 -1.95 1.76 -17.78
CA ARG A 45 -3.08 0.80 -17.71
C ARG A 45 -4.02 1.12 -16.56
N SER A 46 -5.16 0.43 -16.53
CA SER A 46 -6.05 0.46 -15.36
C SER A 46 -5.51 -0.44 -14.25
N LEU A 47 -5.77 -0.06 -12.99
CA LEU A 47 -5.47 -0.90 -11.83
C LEU A 47 -6.33 -2.17 -11.85
N ASP A 48 -5.71 -3.32 -11.66
CA ASP A 48 -6.32 -4.64 -11.52
C ASP A 48 -5.68 -5.38 -10.35
N ASP A 49 -6.32 -5.32 -9.18
CA ASP A 49 -5.83 -5.95 -7.95
C ASP A 49 -6.03 -7.47 -7.91
N ARG A 50 -6.65 -8.06 -8.94
CA ARG A 50 -6.71 -9.51 -9.16
C ARG A 50 -5.56 -9.98 -10.03
N ALA A 51 -5.07 -9.12 -10.91
CA ALA A 51 -3.93 -9.42 -11.78
C ALA A 51 -2.59 -9.12 -11.11
N PHE A 52 -2.50 -8.09 -10.26
CA PHE A 52 -1.23 -7.65 -9.66
C PHE A 52 -1.36 -7.29 -8.19
N ALA A 53 -0.46 -7.82 -7.36
CA ALA A 53 -0.47 -7.55 -5.92
C ALA A 53 -0.25 -6.06 -5.58
N LEU A 54 0.65 -5.39 -6.32
CA LEU A 54 1.00 -3.99 -6.10
C LEU A 54 -0.16 -3.03 -6.40
N ASP A 55 -1.03 -3.39 -7.34
CA ASP A 55 -2.24 -2.61 -7.62
C ASP A 55 -3.17 -2.55 -6.41
N HIS A 56 -3.23 -3.62 -5.60
CA HIS A 56 -4.02 -3.69 -4.38
C HIS A 56 -3.67 -2.59 -3.36
N PHE A 57 -2.42 -2.13 -3.37
CA PHE A 57 -1.98 -1.06 -2.50
C PHE A 57 -2.74 0.22 -2.85
N GLN A 58 -2.83 0.55 -4.15
CA GLN A 58 -3.45 1.77 -4.64
C GLN A 58 -4.99 1.71 -4.63
N THR A 59 -5.56 0.54 -4.97
CA THR A 59 -7.02 0.38 -5.02
C THR A 59 -7.64 0.36 -3.62
N LYS A 60 -6.94 -0.19 -2.63
CA LYS A 60 -7.49 -0.44 -1.30
C LYS A 60 -6.64 0.11 -0.17
N LEU A 61 -5.41 -0.37 0.01
CA LEU A 61 -4.66 -0.14 1.26
C LEU A 61 -4.40 1.34 1.53
N LEU A 62 -3.95 2.10 0.53
CA LEU A 62 -3.67 3.52 0.66
C LEU A 62 -4.92 4.39 0.85
N ARG A 63 -6.12 3.83 0.65
CA ARG A 63 -7.42 4.49 0.91
C ARG A 63 -7.99 4.16 2.29
N LEU A 64 -7.48 3.13 2.97
CA LEU A 64 -7.96 2.72 4.28
C LEU A 64 -7.92 3.84 5.33
N PRO A 65 -6.88 4.70 5.40
CA PRO A 65 -6.84 5.78 6.40
C PRO A 65 -8.07 6.69 6.38
N ASP A 66 -8.60 7.02 5.19
CA ASP A 66 -9.75 7.92 5.04
C ASP A 66 -11.05 7.29 5.57
N THR A 67 -11.10 5.96 5.57
CA THR A 67 -12.26 5.18 5.98
C THR A 67 -12.29 4.81 7.46
N MET A 68 -11.26 5.20 8.22
CA MET A 68 -11.17 4.97 9.67
C MET A 68 -12.26 5.75 10.41
N GLN A 69 -12.78 5.15 11.48
CA GLN A 69 -13.90 5.67 12.25
C GLN A 69 -13.48 6.57 13.40
N THR A 70 -12.24 6.40 13.90
CA THR A 70 -11.66 7.16 14.99
C THR A 70 -10.49 8.02 14.50
N GLU A 71 -10.22 9.11 15.21
CA GLU A 71 -9.09 10.00 14.92
C GLU A 71 -7.75 9.27 15.11
N MET A 72 -7.58 8.62 16.25
CA MET A 72 -6.39 7.80 16.54
C MET A 72 -6.21 6.66 15.52
N GLY A 73 -7.30 5.97 15.14
CA GLY A 73 -7.24 4.93 14.10
C GLY A 73 -6.76 5.48 12.76
N ARG A 74 -7.22 6.68 12.38
CA ARG A 74 -6.75 7.39 11.18
C ARG A 74 -5.28 7.76 11.24
N GLU A 75 -4.80 8.27 12.38
CA GLU A 75 -3.38 8.61 12.57
C GLU A 75 -2.47 7.37 12.45
N LEU A 76 -2.82 6.29 13.15
CA LEU A 76 -2.11 5.01 13.07
C LEU A 76 -2.13 4.44 11.65
N ALA A 77 -3.27 4.54 10.96
CA ALA A 77 -3.41 4.07 9.59
C ALA A 77 -2.55 4.88 8.61
N ARG A 78 -2.48 6.20 8.77
CA ARG A 78 -1.59 7.06 7.96
C ARG A 78 -0.13 6.69 8.16
N HIS A 79 0.30 6.45 9.41
CA HIS A 79 1.66 6.01 9.70
C HIS A 79 1.99 4.66 9.03
N ASN A 80 1.10 3.68 9.18
CA ASN A 80 1.27 2.35 8.61
C ASN A 80 1.15 2.35 7.07
N ALA A 81 0.35 3.24 6.49
CA ALA A 81 0.28 3.42 5.04
C ALA A 81 1.55 4.10 4.49
N ASP A 82 2.17 5.03 5.22
CA ASP A 82 3.45 5.62 4.81
C ASP A 82 4.56 4.56 4.70
N PHE A 83 4.57 3.56 5.58
CA PHE A 83 5.48 2.43 5.46
C PHE A 83 5.31 1.67 4.14
N LEU A 84 4.07 1.45 3.70
CA LEU A 84 3.79 0.82 2.40
C LEU A 84 4.30 1.70 1.24
N ILE A 85 4.16 3.03 1.35
CA ILE A 85 4.68 3.97 0.35
C ILE A 85 6.21 3.94 0.29
N GLN A 86 6.89 3.84 1.43
CA GLN A 86 8.33 3.69 1.48
C GLN A 86 8.78 2.39 0.81
N PHE A 87 8.06 1.29 1.04
CA PHE A 87 8.29 0.03 0.33
C PHE A 87 8.14 0.19 -1.19
N MET A 88 7.05 0.81 -1.66
CA MET A 88 6.82 1.05 -3.09
C MET A 88 7.95 1.90 -3.71
N ALA A 89 8.39 2.94 -3.01
CA ALA A 89 9.48 3.79 -3.46
C ALA A 89 10.82 3.04 -3.51
N LYS A 90 11.05 2.13 -2.55
CA LYS A 90 12.23 1.27 -2.56
C LYS A 90 12.20 0.29 -3.73
N LEU A 91 11.06 -0.36 -3.95
CA LEU A 91 10.84 -1.26 -5.07
C LEU A 91 11.06 -0.55 -6.41
N SER A 92 10.51 0.65 -6.59
CA SER A 92 10.75 1.45 -7.79
C SER A 92 12.24 1.74 -8.00
N ALA A 93 12.95 2.17 -6.95
CA ALA A 93 14.39 2.44 -7.04
C ALA A 93 15.17 1.19 -7.46
N GLU A 94 14.88 0.03 -6.85
CA GLU A 94 15.54 -1.25 -7.19
C GLU A 94 15.28 -1.66 -8.64
N LEU A 95 14.06 -1.48 -9.15
CA LEU A 95 13.72 -1.77 -10.55
C LEU A 95 14.45 -0.86 -11.55
N HIS A 96 14.77 0.38 -11.15
CA HIS A 96 15.58 1.30 -11.94
C HIS A 96 17.10 1.13 -11.73
N GLY A 97 17.52 0.14 -10.94
CA GLY A 97 18.93 -0.18 -10.66
C GLY A 97 19.55 0.59 -9.50
N ASP A 98 18.78 1.36 -8.74
CA ASP A 98 19.24 2.00 -7.50
C ASP A 98 18.97 1.10 -6.28
N CYS A 99 20.00 0.34 -5.89
CA CYS A 99 19.94 -0.57 -4.75
C CYS A 99 20.00 0.13 -3.39
N LEU A 100 20.28 1.44 -3.31
CA LEU A 100 20.50 2.14 -2.04
C LEU A 100 19.38 3.13 -1.74
N GLY A 101 18.96 3.92 -2.73
CA GLY A 101 18.00 5.00 -2.55
C GLY A 101 16.53 4.57 -2.48
N LEU A 102 15.69 5.61 -2.52
CA LEU A 102 14.23 5.54 -2.63
C LEU A 102 13.80 6.44 -3.79
N ASP A 103 12.82 6.00 -4.56
CA ASP A 103 12.24 6.82 -5.62
C ASP A 103 11.44 7.99 -5.04
N SER A 104 12.01 9.19 -5.14
CA SER A 104 11.40 10.43 -4.66
C SER A 104 10.09 10.79 -5.36
N GLN A 105 9.89 10.38 -6.62
CA GLN A 105 8.67 10.65 -7.37
C GLN A 105 7.52 9.80 -6.82
N VAL A 106 7.77 8.51 -6.58
CA VAL A 106 6.81 7.58 -5.95
C VAL A 106 6.46 8.06 -4.54
N LEU A 107 7.45 8.42 -3.72
CA LEU A 107 7.19 8.99 -2.38
C LEU A 107 6.28 10.22 -2.45
N SER A 108 6.60 11.18 -3.31
CA SER A 108 5.85 12.43 -3.45
C SER A 108 4.42 12.17 -3.94
N ARG A 109 4.26 11.32 -4.95
CA ARG A 109 2.96 10.95 -5.53
C ARG A 109 2.02 10.36 -4.48
N PHE A 110 2.46 9.32 -3.78
CA PHE A 110 1.57 8.59 -2.88
C PHE A 110 1.45 9.23 -1.49
N ARG A 111 2.43 10.02 -1.03
CA ARG A 111 2.24 10.78 0.23
C ARG A 111 1.18 11.87 0.09
N ARG A 112 0.99 12.43 -1.11
CA ARG A 112 -0.10 13.37 -1.36
C ARG A 112 -1.46 12.72 -1.15
N SER A 113 -1.62 11.44 -1.45
CA SER A 113 -2.89 10.75 -1.23
C SER A 113 -3.22 10.53 0.25
N LEU A 114 -2.23 10.57 1.15
CA LEU A 114 -2.44 10.44 2.60
C LEU A 114 -2.74 11.75 3.33
N ARG A 115 -2.54 12.90 2.67
CA ARG A 115 -2.68 14.24 3.27
C ARG A 115 -4.06 14.87 3.09
N ASN A 116 -4.93 14.24 2.28
CA ASN A 116 -6.30 14.69 2.10
C ASN A 116 -7.23 14.16 3.20
#